data_AF-A0A353DCQ3-F1
#
_entry.id   AF-A0A353DCQ3-F1
#
_cell.length_a   1.000
_cell.length_b   1.000
_cell.length_c   1.000
_cell.angle_alpha   90.00
_cell.angle_beta   90.00
_cell.angle_gamma   90.00
#
_symmetry.space_group_name_H-M   'P 1'
#
loop_
_entity.id
_entity.type
_entity.pdbx_description
1 polymer ?
#
loop_
_entity_poly.entity_id
_entity_poly.type
_entity_poly.pdbx_seq_one_letter_code
_entity_poly.pdbx_strand_id
1 'polypeptide(L)'
;MPIFSTLGESPGFSFSPSLVHFISLPTMTRAKKIDLIRSRPQLSVATLSADMGNQNAALQTLKENDVNLLHFDVMDGNIWPNITVGSPFVAGLKTDLLKDVHLLINKPKQHIDAFAKGGADLISFSVEYTAHINDTLARISAHEDIVRGVSLNPGTSPSFIKDYLDQIDYVLLLGVGPYSGKELFLDDIPAKIKTLLEW
;
A
#
# COMPACT_ATOMS: atom_id res chain seq x y z
N MET A 1 -36.04 -16.00 61.33
CA MET A 1 -35.23 -15.95 60.09
C MET A 1 -34.52 -17.28 59.95
N PRO A 2 -34.78 -18.04 58.87
CA PRO A 2 -34.42 -19.45 58.81
C PRO A 2 -33.08 -19.77 58.09
N ILE A 3 -32.41 -20.79 58.62
CA ILE A 3 -31.87 -22.01 57.95
C ILE A 3 -30.54 -21.93 57.17
N PHE A 4 -29.61 -22.79 57.64
CA PHE A 4 -28.42 -23.34 56.98
C PHE A 4 -28.72 -24.03 55.63
N SER A 5 -27.83 -23.91 54.64
CA SER A 5 -27.40 -25.08 53.86
C SER A 5 -26.07 -24.84 53.13
N THR A 6 -25.14 -25.77 53.35
CA THR A 6 -23.97 -26.08 52.51
C THR A 6 -24.39 -26.45 51.09
N LEU A 7 -23.56 -26.21 50.08
CA LEU A 7 -23.31 -27.13 48.95
C LEU A 7 -22.29 -26.54 47.94
N GLY A 8 -21.25 -27.32 47.64
CA GLY A 8 -20.69 -27.44 46.28
C GLY A 8 -19.46 -26.61 45.92
N GLU A 9 -18.28 -27.22 46.01
CA GLU A 9 -17.13 -26.86 45.18
C GLU A 9 -17.53 -26.96 43.70
N SER A 10 -17.33 -25.89 42.93
CA SER A 10 -17.37 -25.93 41.47
C SER A 10 -15.98 -26.25 40.93
N PRO A 11 -15.83 -27.19 39.98
CA PRO A 11 -14.53 -27.49 39.39
C PRO A 11 -14.06 -26.27 38.60
N GLY A 12 -12.87 -25.78 38.96
CA GLY A 12 -12.22 -24.67 38.29
C GLY A 12 -12.03 -24.96 36.80
N PHE A 13 -12.84 -24.30 35.97
CA PHE A 13 -12.49 -24.07 34.57
C PHE A 13 -11.39 -23.03 34.53
N SER A 14 -10.15 -23.51 34.57
CA SER A 14 -8.98 -22.73 34.15
C SER A 14 -9.06 -22.57 32.64
N PHE A 15 -9.49 -21.39 32.17
CA PHE A 15 -9.31 -21.00 30.78
C PHE A 15 -7.82 -20.77 30.54
N SER A 16 -7.15 -21.74 29.91
CA SER A 16 -5.84 -21.53 29.31
C SER A 16 -6.04 -20.75 28.00
N PRO A 17 -5.54 -19.50 27.87
CA PRO A 17 -5.53 -18.78 26.61
C PRO A 17 -4.38 -19.30 25.75
N SER A 18 -4.42 -20.58 25.38
CA SER A 18 -3.37 -21.21 24.60
C SER A 18 -3.82 -21.48 23.18
N LEU A 19 -3.25 -20.67 22.28
CA LEU A 19 -2.96 -20.95 20.88
C LEU A 19 -4.15 -21.01 19.90
N VAL A 20 -4.57 -19.83 19.46
CA VAL A 20 -4.98 -19.67 18.06
C VAL A 20 -3.70 -19.75 17.23
N HIS A 21 -3.41 -20.91 16.66
CA HIS A 21 -2.41 -21.01 15.60
C HIS A 21 -2.97 -20.28 14.37
N PHE A 22 -2.60 -19.01 14.21
CA PHE A 22 -2.69 -18.37 12.91
C PHE A 22 -1.64 -19.05 12.03
N ILE A 23 -2.09 -20.02 11.22
CA ILE A 23 -1.32 -20.45 10.07
C ILE A 23 -1.32 -19.25 9.13
N SER A 24 -0.32 -18.38 9.25
CA SER A 24 -0.05 -17.39 8.22
C SER A 24 0.27 -18.17 6.97
N LEU A 25 -0.63 -18.11 5.97
CA LEU A 25 -0.25 -18.51 4.63
C LEU A 25 1.02 -17.73 4.26
N PRO A 26 2.02 -18.36 3.62
CA PRO A 26 3.23 -17.67 3.27
C PRO A 26 2.87 -16.49 2.35
N THR A 27 3.18 -15.28 2.80
CA THR A 27 3.03 -14.08 1.97
C THR A 27 3.91 -14.25 0.72
N MET A 28 3.42 -13.75 -0.42
CA MET A 28 4.21 -13.81 -1.65
C MET A 28 5.54 -13.08 -1.42
N THR A 29 6.64 -13.65 -1.87
CA THR A 29 7.95 -12.98 -1.86
C THR A 29 7.92 -11.78 -2.82
N ARG A 30 8.71 -10.73 -2.55
CA ARG A 30 8.90 -9.58 -3.45
C ARG A 30 9.17 -9.98 -4.91
N ALA A 31 10.05 -10.97 -5.14
CA ALA A 31 10.37 -11.45 -6.49
C ALA A 31 9.12 -11.99 -7.23
N LYS A 32 8.36 -12.90 -6.59
CA LYS A 32 7.10 -13.41 -7.15
C LYS A 32 6.06 -12.33 -7.43
N LYS A 33 5.98 -11.28 -6.59
CA LYS A 33 5.08 -10.14 -6.84
C LYS A 33 5.52 -9.39 -8.10
N ILE A 34 6.82 -9.13 -8.26
CA ILE A 34 7.39 -8.49 -9.45
C ILE A 34 7.14 -9.34 -10.71
N ASP A 35 7.34 -10.65 -10.65
CA ASP A 35 7.09 -11.56 -11.78
C ASP A 35 5.61 -11.53 -12.19
N LEU A 36 4.69 -11.56 -11.22
CA LEU A 36 3.25 -11.42 -11.48
C LEU A 36 2.95 -10.10 -12.18
N ILE A 37 3.47 -8.98 -11.66
CA ILE A 37 3.24 -7.64 -12.21
C ILE A 37 3.79 -7.54 -13.64
N ARG A 38 4.97 -8.13 -13.91
CA ARG A 38 5.63 -8.10 -15.24
C ARG A 38 5.06 -9.10 -16.25
N SER A 39 4.26 -10.08 -15.80
CA SER A 39 3.74 -11.13 -16.68
C SER A 39 2.82 -10.61 -17.80
N ARG A 40 2.15 -9.49 -17.57
CA ARG A 40 1.27 -8.79 -18.51
C ARG A 40 1.03 -7.35 -18.06
N PRO A 41 0.51 -6.46 -18.92
CA PRO A 41 -0.05 -5.19 -18.46
C PRO A 41 -1.07 -5.41 -17.35
N GLN A 42 -0.91 -4.68 -16.25
CA GLN A 42 -1.78 -4.76 -15.08
C GLN A 42 -2.65 -3.51 -14.98
N LEU A 43 -3.80 -3.68 -14.33
CA LEU A 43 -4.63 -2.58 -13.86
C LEU A 43 -4.56 -2.55 -12.34
N SER A 44 -4.03 -1.46 -11.77
CA SER A 44 -4.05 -1.18 -10.33
C SER A 44 -5.28 -0.31 -10.03
N VAL A 45 -6.33 -0.90 -9.44
CA VAL A 45 -7.63 -0.23 -9.33
C VAL A 45 -7.74 0.58 -8.05
N ALA A 46 -8.04 1.88 -8.17
CA ALA A 46 -8.20 2.77 -7.02
C ALA A 46 -9.37 2.36 -6.12
N THR A 47 -9.05 1.93 -4.89
CA THR A 47 -10.05 1.53 -3.89
C THR A 47 -10.95 2.69 -3.47
N LEU A 48 -10.43 3.92 -3.52
CA LEU A 48 -11.11 5.13 -3.06
C LEU A 48 -12.19 5.63 -4.02
N SER A 49 -12.26 5.07 -5.24
CA SER A 49 -13.34 5.37 -6.20
C SER A 49 -14.58 4.51 -5.99
N ALA A 50 -14.50 3.47 -5.14
CA ALA A 50 -15.62 2.61 -4.81
C ALA A 50 -16.47 3.17 -3.65
N ASP A 51 -17.66 2.62 -3.45
CA ASP A 51 -18.51 2.92 -2.29
C ASP A 51 -17.77 2.56 -0.99
N MET A 52 -17.40 3.57 -0.20
CA MET A 52 -16.69 3.40 1.06
C MET A 52 -17.48 2.59 2.09
N GLY A 53 -18.82 2.61 2.03
CA GLY A 53 -19.69 1.81 2.88
C GLY A 53 -19.76 0.34 2.48
N ASN A 54 -19.30 -0.02 1.27
CA ASN A 54 -19.42 -1.36 0.72
C ASN A 54 -18.22 -1.76 -0.17
N GLN A 55 -17.02 -1.71 0.39
CA GLN A 55 -15.79 -2.10 -0.31
C GLN A 55 -15.80 -3.57 -0.76
N ASN A 56 -16.48 -4.46 -0.03
CA ASN A 56 -16.53 -5.89 -0.37
C ASN A 56 -17.15 -6.16 -1.74
N ALA A 57 -18.18 -5.41 -2.13
CA ALA A 57 -18.78 -5.56 -3.46
C ALA A 57 -17.79 -5.19 -4.58
N ALA A 58 -16.99 -4.14 -4.38
CA ALA A 58 -15.93 -3.78 -5.32
C ALA A 58 -14.84 -4.87 -5.37
N LEU A 59 -14.36 -5.34 -4.21
CA LEU A 59 -13.34 -6.41 -4.14
C LEU A 59 -13.79 -7.69 -4.84
N GLN A 60 -15.05 -8.09 -4.66
CA GLN A 60 -15.61 -9.25 -5.35
C GLN A 60 -15.61 -9.05 -6.87
N THR A 61 -16.07 -7.89 -7.34
CA THR A 61 -16.09 -7.55 -8.77
C THR A 61 -14.68 -7.62 -9.36
N LEU A 62 -13.67 -7.09 -8.67
CA LEU A 62 -12.27 -7.15 -9.11
C LEU A 62 -11.75 -8.59 -9.22
N LYS A 63 -12.07 -9.43 -8.23
CA LYS A 63 -11.67 -10.84 -8.21
C LYS A 63 -12.28 -11.63 -9.36
N GLU A 64 -13.53 -11.36 -9.72
CA GLU A 64 -14.23 -12.02 -10.84
C GLU A 64 -13.68 -11.60 -12.21
N ASN A 65 -12.93 -10.49 -12.28
CA ASN A 65 -12.40 -9.92 -13.53
C ASN A 65 -10.87 -10.03 -13.66
N ASP A 66 -10.23 -10.96 -12.94
CA ASP A 66 -8.79 -11.23 -13.03
C ASP A 66 -7.91 -9.98 -12.79
N VAL A 67 -8.36 -9.09 -11.91
CA VAL A 67 -7.54 -7.97 -11.42
C VAL A 67 -6.64 -8.49 -10.30
N ASN A 68 -5.38 -8.02 -10.27
CA ASN A 68 -4.39 -8.45 -9.28
C ASN A 68 -4.02 -7.37 -8.27
N LEU A 69 -4.27 -6.10 -8.59
CA LEU A 69 -3.76 -4.94 -7.84
C LEU A 69 -4.90 -4.04 -7.37
N LEU A 70 -4.83 -3.66 -6.10
CA LEU A 70 -5.73 -2.70 -5.46
C LEU A 70 -4.91 -1.49 -5.02
N HIS A 71 -5.19 -0.34 -5.61
CA HIS A 71 -4.45 0.90 -5.40
C HIS A 71 -5.04 1.76 -4.28
N PHE A 72 -4.16 2.35 -3.47
CA PHE A 72 -4.49 3.23 -2.36
C PHE A 72 -3.70 4.53 -2.45
N ASP A 73 -4.38 5.64 -2.78
CA ASP A 73 -3.80 6.97 -2.61
C ASP A 73 -3.97 7.43 -1.16
N VAL A 74 -2.86 7.53 -0.42
CA VAL A 74 -2.81 7.98 0.97
C VAL A 74 -2.44 9.45 0.99
N MET A 75 -3.39 10.32 1.33
CA MET A 75 -3.22 11.78 1.38
C MET A 75 -3.43 12.30 2.80
N ASP A 76 -2.57 13.24 3.23
CA ASP A 76 -2.53 13.76 4.61
C ASP A 76 -3.19 15.13 4.79
N GLY A 77 -3.74 15.72 3.73
CA GLY A 77 -4.31 17.07 3.76
C GLY A 77 -3.28 18.21 3.75
N ASN A 78 -1.98 17.91 3.86
CA ASN A 78 -0.92 18.94 3.85
C ASN A 78 -0.35 19.14 2.45
N ILE A 79 -0.04 18.03 1.76
CA ILE A 79 0.52 18.05 0.42
C ILE A 79 -0.57 18.12 -0.64
N TRP A 80 -1.58 17.27 -0.48
CA TRP A 80 -2.79 17.23 -1.28
C TRP A 80 -3.95 17.79 -0.44
N PRO A 81 -4.93 18.48 -1.04
CA PRO A 81 -6.03 19.08 -0.29
C PRO A 81 -6.96 18.04 0.34
N ASN A 82 -6.98 16.81 -0.18
CA ASN A 82 -7.81 15.73 0.34
C ASN A 82 -7.12 15.00 1.50
N ILE A 83 -7.92 14.48 2.42
CA ILE A 83 -7.52 13.51 3.44
C ILE A 83 -8.25 12.21 3.09
N THR A 84 -7.50 11.13 2.85
CA THR A 84 -8.10 9.88 2.35
C THR A 84 -8.19 8.81 3.43
N VAL A 85 -7.18 7.97 3.55
CA VAL A 85 -7.16 6.77 4.39
C VAL A 85 -5.78 6.56 5.00
N GLY A 86 -5.74 5.87 6.14
CA GLY A 86 -4.50 5.47 6.79
C GLY A 86 -4.26 3.96 6.74
N SER A 87 -3.15 3.51 7.31
CA SER A 87 -2.83 2.07 7.38
C SER A 87 -3.88 1.18 8.06
N PRO A 88 -4.72 1.66 9.02
CA PRO A 88 -5.81 0.82 9.55
C PRO A 88 -6.85 0.43 8.49
N PHE A 89 -7.11 1.30 7.51
CA PHE A 89 -8.02 0.98 6.40
C PHE A 89 -7.42 -0.10 5.50
N VAL A 90 -6.14 0.05 5.14
CA VAL A 90 -5.39 -0.96 4.37
C VAL A 90 -5.42 -2.32 5.08
N ALA A 91 -5.21 -2.33 6.41
CA ALA A 91 -5.24 -3.55 7.23
C ALA A 91 -6.65 -4.18 7.33
N GLY A 92 -7.68 -3.34 7.33
CA GLY A 92 -9.09 -3.74 7.43
C GLY A 92 -9.60 -4.46 6.17
N LEU A 93 -9.10 -4.08 4.98
CA LEU A 93 -9.47 -4.75 3.74
C LEU A 93 -8.80 -6.13 3.65
N LYS A 94 -9.61 -7.18 3.75
CA LYS A 94 -9.18 -8.57 3.58
C LYS A 94 -9.39 -8.98 2.12
N THR A 95 -8.31 -9.23 1.41
CA THR A 95 -8.32 -9.55 -0.02
C THR A 95 -7.05 -10.32 -0.38
N ASP A 96 -7.14 -11.12 -1.46
CA ASP A 96 -6.00 -11.80 -2.08
C ASP A 96 -5.29 -10.91 -3.11
N LEU A 97 -5.88 -9.75 -3.43
CA LEU A 97 -5.28 -8.74 -4.31
C LEU A 97 -4.05 -8.11 -3.65
N LEU A 98 -3.00 -7.88 -4.44
CA LEU A 98 -1.83 -7.14 -4.00
C LEU A 98 -2.20 -5.68 -3.71
N LYS A 99 -1.84 -5.18 -2.52
CA LYS A 99 -2.15 -3.81 -2.11
C LYS A 99 -1.04 -2.85 -2.52
N ASP A 100 -1.33 -1.99 -3.47
CA ASP A 100 -0.44 -0.96 -4.01
C ASP A 100 -0.68 0.37 -3.29
N VAL A 101 0.16 0.69 -2.30
CA VAL A 101 0.02 1.88 -1.46
C VAL A 101 0.89 3.01 -1.99
N HIS A 102 0.27 4.11 -2.37
CA HIS A 102 0.92 5.32 -2.82
C HIS A 102 0.84 6.42 -1.76
N LEU A 103 2.00 6.78 -1.20
CA LEU A 103 2.12 7.74 -0.11
C LEU A 103 2.26 9.17 -0.67
N LEU A 104 1.14 9.88 -0.70
CA LEU A 104 1.00 11.29 -1.04
C LEU A 104 0.97 12.16 0.24
N ILE A 105 1.97 11.95 1.10
CA ILE A 105 2.06 12.54 2.43
C ILE A 105 3.41 13.20 2.68
N ASN A 106 3.45 14.13 3.63
CA ASN A 106 4.72 14.69 4.09
C ASN A 106 5.51 13.66 4.91
N LYS A 107 6.83 13.60 4.74
CA LYS A 107 7.74 12.71 5.49
C LYS A 107 7.32 11.22 5.42
N PRO A 108 7.15 10.64 4.22
CA PRO A 108 6.59 9.30 4.03
C PRO A 108 7.37 8.20 4.77
N LYS A 109 8.68 8.39 4.99
CA LYS A 109 9.54 7.49 5.78
C LYS A 109 8.94 7.08 7.13
N GLN A 110 8.23 8.00 7.80
CA GLN A 110 7.66 7.78 9.12
C GLN A 110 6.46 6.81 9.11
N HIS A 111 5.86 6.59 7.95
CA HIS A 111 4.62 5.82 7.79
C HIS A 111 4.83 4.45 7.14
N ILE A 112 5.99 4.19 6.51
CA ILE A 112 6.29 2.94 5.79
C ILE A 112 5.97 1.71 6.64
N ASP A 113 6.45 1.67 7.88
CA ASP A 113 6.22 0.54 8.78
C ASP A 113 4.75 0.27 9.05
N ALA A 114 3.97 1.32 9.21
CA ALA A 114 2.56 1.19 9.52
C ALA A 114 1.81 0.59 8.32
N PHE A 115 2.17 0.98 7.10
CA PHE A 115 1.59 0.44 5.87
C PHE A 115 2.08 -0.97 5.56
N ALA A 116 3.38 -1.25 5.72
CA ALA A 116 3.92 -2.61 5.57
C ALA A 116 3.24 -3.59 6.56
N LYS A 117 3.14 -3.22 7.85
CA LYS A 117 2.39 -4.00 8.85
C LYS A 117 0.88 -4.06 8.55
N GLY A 118 0.35 -3.07 7.84
CA GLY A 118 -1.03 -3.06 7.34
C GLY A 118 -1.28 -4.01 6.16
N GLY A 119 -0.25 -4.70 5.69
CA GLY A 119 -0.34 -5.64 4.57
C GLY A 119 -0.27 -4.96 3.22
N ALA A 120 0.42 -3.83 3.11
CA ALA A 120 0.83 -3.31 1.81
C ALA A 120 1.74 -4.35 1.12
N ASP A 121 1.62 -4.47 -0.20
CA ASP A 121 2.49 -5.33 -1.02
C ASP A 121 3.46 -4.53 -1.88
N LEU A 122 3.01 -3.35 -2.31
CA LEU A 122 3.81 -2.33 -2.95
C LEU A 122 3.68 -1.05 -2.13
N ILE A 123 4.79 -0.34 -1.97
CA ILE A 123 4.80 0.99 -1.35
C ILE A 123 5.55 1.93 -2.27
N SER A 124 4.88 2.98 -2.74
CA SER A 124 5.50 4.10 -3.44
C SER A 124 5.40 5.38 -2.63
N PHE A 125 6.37 6.28 -2.81
CA PHE A 125 6.35 7.63 -2.26
C PHE A 125 6.84 8.62 -3.30
N SER A 126 6.35 9.85 -3.26
CA SER A 126 6.83 10.89 -4.18
C SER A 126 8.16 11.46 -3.70
N VAL A 127 9.12 11.57 -4.61
CA VAL A 127 10.49 12.04 -4.30
C VAL A 127 10.51 13.48 -3.77
N GLU A 128 9.49 14.26 -4.11
CA GLU A 128 9.30 15.66 -3.72
C GLU A 128 8.90 15.82 -2.26
N TYR A 129 8.33 14.78 -1.65
CA TYR A 129 7.76 14.84 -0.31
C TYR A 129 8.63 14.15 0.74
N THR A 130 9.81 13.69 0.34
CA THR A 130 10.83 13.18 1.25
C THR A 130 12.06 14.09 1.30
N ALA A 131 12.70 14.16 2.46
CA ALA A 131 13.99 14.85 2.59
C ALA A 131 15.14 14.07 1.95
N HIS A 132 15.09 12.73 2.01
CA HIS A 132 16.16 11.84 1.55
C HIS A 132 15.57 10.59 0.90
N ILE A 133 15.78 10.44 -0.41
CA ILE A 133 15.29 9.31 -1.21
C ILE A 133 15.89 7.99 -0.69
N ASN A 134 17.22 7.94 -0.51
CA ASN A 134 17.93 6.75 0.01
C ASN A 134 17.38 6.27 1.36
N ASP A 135 17.19 7.17 2.32
CA ASP A 135 16.65 6.78 3.64
C ASP A 135 15.24 6.18 3.54
N THR A 136 14.44 6.71 2.63
CA THR A 136 13.05 6.28 2.45
C THR A 136 13.02 4.92 1.78
N LEU A 137 13.79 4.72 0.70
CA LEU A 137 13.97 3.43 0.03
C LEU A 137 14.58 2.38 0.97
N ALA A 138 15.60 2.75 1.76
CA ALA A 138 16.19 1.87 2.76
C ALA A 138 15.16 1.43 3.81
N ARG A 139 14.24 2.31 4.19
CA ARG A 139 13.16 1.95 5.11
C ARG A 139 12.14 1.01 4.48
N ILE A 140 11.80 1.17 3.20
CA ILE A 140 10.97 0.17 2.49
C ILE A 140 11.73 -1.16 2.40
N SER A 141 13.04 -1.12 2.10
CA SER A 141 13.90 -2.29 1.99
C SER A 141 14.03 -3.10 3.28
N ALA A 142 13.74 -2.52 4.44
CA ALA A 142 13.71 -3.25 5.70
C ALA A 142 12.53 -4.26 5.79
N HIS A 143 11.58 -4.19 4.84
CA HIS A 143 10.49 -5.13 4.66
C HIS A 143 10.74 -5.94 3.38
N GLU A 144 11.28 -7.15 3.52
CA GLU A 144 11.86 -7.93 2.41
C GLU A 144 10.87 -8.28 1.29
N ASP A 145 9.59 -8.39 1.63
CA ASP A 145 8.50 -8.79 0.73
C ASP A 145 7.79 -7.61 0.05
N ILE A 146 8.18 -6.37 0.34
CA ILE A 146 7.59 -5.17 -0.24
C ILE A 146 8.26 -4.80 -1.55
N VAL A 147 7.45 -4.59 -2.58
CA VAL A 147 7.87 -4.01 -3.86
C VAL A 147 8.04 -2.49 -3.71
N ARG A 148 9.19 -1.98 -4.11
CA ARG A 148 9.69 -0.65 -3.79
C ARG A 148 9.40 0.31 -4.92
N GLY A 149 8.52 1.27 -4.67
CA GLY A 149 8.13 2.28 -5.64
C GLY A 149 8.67 3.66 -5.32
N VAL A 150 8.90 4.44 -6.37
CA VAL A 150 9.01 5.90 -6.28
C VAL A 150 8.00 6.52 -7.22
N SER A 151 7.43 7.67 -6.85
CA SER A 151 6.58 8.44 -7.73
C SER A 151 7.18 9.80 -8.07
N LEU A 152 6.88 10.28 -9.27
CA LEU A 152 7.32 11.57 -9.79
C LEU A 152 6.11 12.39 -10.17
N ASN A 153 6.02 13.61 -9.66
CA ASN A 153 5.02 14.58 -10.08
C ASN A 153 5.17 14.93 -11.56
N PRO A 154 4.11 15.48 -12.18
CA PRO A 154 4.14 15.90 -13.58
C PRO A 154 5.32 16.83 -13.93
N GLY A 155 5.72 17.74 -13.03
CA GLY A 155 6.85 18.65 -13.26
C GLY A 155 8.25 18.04 -13.02
N THR A 156 8.32 16.83 -12.48
CA THR A 156 9.58 16.28 -11.96
C THR A 156 10.31 15.47 -13.02
N SER A 157 11.60 15.78 -13.17
CA SER A 157 12.49 15.09 -14.12
C SER A 157 12.86 13.69 -13.60
N PRO A 158 12.88 12.65 -14.47
CA PRO A 158 13.39 11.33 -14.13
C PRO A 158 14.82 11.34 -13.57
N SER A 159 15.63 12.35 -13.89
CA SER A 159 17.02 12.47 -13.40
C SER A 159 17.13 12.46 -11.87
N PHE A 160 16.08 12.85 -11.14
CA PHE A 160 16.04 12.81 -9.66
C PHE A 160 16.21 11.40 -9.09
N ILE A 161 15.87 10.36 -9.85
CA ILE A 161 15.92 8.96 -9.39
C ILE A 161 17.02 8.14 -10.08
N LYS A 162 17.82 8.75 -10.97
CA LYS A 162 18.78 8.03 -11.80
C LYS A 162 19.80 7.24 -10.97
N ASP A 163 20.32 7.85 -9.91
CA ASP A 163 21.33 7.23 -9.05
C ASP A 163 20.74 6.22 -8.04
N TYR A 164 19.42 5.98 -8.09
CA TYR A 164 18.68 5.14 -7.15
C TYR A 164 17.98 3.95 -7.83
N LEU A 165 18.11 3.81 -9.16
CA LEU A 165 17.35 2.83 -9.94
C LEU A 165 17.59 1.38 -9.50
N ASP A 166 18.76 1.06 -8.97
CA ASP A 166 19.11 -0.26 -8.44
C ASP A 166 18.31 -0.65 -7.19
N GLN A 167 17.73 0.35 -6.49
CA GLN A 167 16.93 0.17 -5.29
C GLN A 167 15.41 0.21 -5.56
N ILE A 168 15.00 0.52 -6.80
CA ILE A 168 13.62 0.78 -7.20
C ILE A 168 13.09 -0.39 -8.03
N ASP A 169 11.90 -0.90 -7.70
CA ASP A 169 11.22 -1.95 -8.47
C ASP A 169 10.29 -1.40 -9.54
N TYR A 170 9.67 -0.25 -9.26
CA TYR A 170 8.78 0.44 -10.19
C TYR A 170 8.77 1.96 -9.98
N VAL A 171 8.47 2.67 -11.06
CA VAL A 171 8.32 4.14 -11.05
C VAL A 171 6.88 4.47 -11.42
N LEU A 172 6.22 5.28 -10.58
CA LEU A 172 4.88 5.81 -10.81
C LEU A 172 5.00 7.26 -11.32
N LEU A 173 4.63 7.49 -12.58
CA LEU A 173 4.59 8.83 -13.16
C LEU A 173 3.18 9.40 -12.97
N LEU A 174 3.05 10.47 -12.17
CA LEU A 174 1.77 11.13 -11.98
C LEU A 174 1.41 11.92 -13.24
N GLY A 175 0.18 11.74 -13.71
CA GLY A 175 -0.37 12.54 -14.82
C GLY A 175 -1.10 13.82 -14.40
N VAL A 176 -1.28 14.01 -13.09
CA VAL A 176 -1.96 15.18 -12.50
C VAL A 176 -1.21 15.64 -11.24
N GLY A 177 -1.16 16.94 -11.02
CA GLY A 177 -0.59 17.52 -9.80
C GLY A 177 -1.61 17.72 -8.66
N PRO A 178 -1.12 18.05 -7.44
CA PRO A 178 -1.95 18.25 -6.24
C PRO A 178 -2.99 19.37 -6.33
N TYR A 179 -2.81 20.32 -7.25
CA TYR A 179 -3.60 21.55 -7.32
C TYR A 179 -4.49 21.65 -8.56
N SER A 180 -4.53 20.60 -9.38
CA SER A 180 -4.99 20.71 -10.75
C SER A 180 -6.03 19.63 -11.09
N GLY A 181 -7.26 19.81 -10.61
CA GLY A 181 -8.43 19.17 -11.23
C GLY A 181 -8.69 19.61 -12.69
N LYS A 182 -7.67 20.11 -13.39
CA LYS A 182 -7.68 20.72 -14.73
C LYS A 182 -6.46 20.36 -15.59
N GLU A 183 -5.47 19.65 -15.05
CA GLU A 183 -4.33 19.19 -15.86
C GLU A 183 -4.77 17.93 -16.63
N LEU A 184 -5.07 18.14 -17.91
CA LEU A 184 -5.18 17.06 -18.88
C LEU A 184 -3.79 16.40 -18.96
N PHE A 185 -3.78 15.07 -18.84
CA PHE A 185 -2.64 14.17 -19.03
C PHE A 185 -1.46 14.85 -19.77
N LEU A 186 -0.37 15.15 -19.05
CA LEU A 186 0.73 15.91 -19.65
C LEU A 186 1.36 15.12 -20.81
N ASP A 187 1.58 15.83 -21.93
CA ASP A 187 2.19 15.28 -23.15
C ASP A 187 3.64 14.79 -22.95
N ASP A 188 4.27 15.09 -21.80
CA ASP A 188 5.66 14.74 -21.51
C ASP A 188 5.85 13.33 -20.91
N ILE A 189 4.77 12.67 -20.45
CA ILE A 189 4.84 11.33 -19.85
C ILE A 189 5.47 10.29 -20.78
N PRO A 190 5.10 10.19 -22.08
CA PRO A 190 5.74 9.24 -23.00
C PRO A 190 7.26 9.43 -23.11
N ALA A 191 7.74 10.68 -23.07
CA ALA A 191 9.18 10.97 -23.12
C ALA A 191 9.89 10.52 -21.83
N LYS A 192 9.24 10.68 -20.66
CA LYS A 192 9.76 10.17 -19.39
C LYS A 192 9.82 8.65 -19.37
N ILE A 193 8.77 7.97 -19.85
CA ILE A 193 8.75 6.50 -19.97
C ILE A 193 9.92 6.03 -20.84
N LYS A 194 10.09 6.63 -22.02
CA LYS A 194 11.21 6.29 -22.92
C LYS A 194 12.56 6.46 -22.23
N THR A 195 12.77 7.58 -21.54
CA THR A 195 14.02 7.86 -20.81
C THR A 195 14.30 6.80 -19.75
N LEU A 196 13.29 6.41 -18.97
CA LEU A 196 13.44 5.40 -17.91
C LEU A 196 13.70 4.00 -18.45
N LEU A 197 13.15 3.65 -19.62
CA LEU A 197 13.39 2.36 -20.27
C LEU A 197 14.79 2.25 -20.91
N GLU A 198 15.45 3.37 -21.17
CA GLU A 198 16.82 3.42 -21.70
C GLU A 198 17.90 3.33 -20.62
N TRP A 199 17.53 3.49 -19.34
CA TRP A 199 18.43 3.39 -18.18
C TRP A 199 18.41 1.98 -17.59
#